data_AF-A0A7T5E874-F1
#
_entry.id   AF-A0A7T5E874-F1
#
_cell.length_a   1.000
_cell.length_b   1.000
_cell.length_c   1.000
_cell.angle_alpha   90.00
_cell.angle_beta   90.00
_cell.angle_gamma   90.00
#
_symmetry.space_group_name_H-M   'P 1'
#
loop_
_entity.id
_entity.type
_entity.pdbx_description
1 polymer ?
#
loop_
_entity_poly.entity_id
_entity_poly.type
_entity_poly.pdbx_seq_one_letter_code
_entity_poly.pdbx_strand_id
1 'polypeptide(L)'
;MPTHPTLFPEDAHYIALFNGLKKRIRSAQVRAALAVNQELTLLYWQIGREILTKQQQEGWGSKVVARLAKDLRREFPEIKGFSRSNLLYMRAFAEAWLDKQIVQRTVG
;
A
#
# COMPACT_ATOMS: atom_id res chain seq x y z
N MET A 1 45.31 9.53 37.60
CA MET A 1 44.69 9.49 36.26
C MET A 1 43.20 9.32 36.47
N PRO A 2 42.34 10.31 36.17
CA PRO A 2 40.90 10.12 36.30
C PRO A 2 40.45 9.18 35.16
N THR A 3 39.93 8.02 35.53
CA THR A 3 39.19 7.12 34.65
C THR A 3 37.94 7.84 34.17
N HIS A 4 37.91 8.22 32.89
CA HIS A 4 36.67 8.66 32.26
C HIS A 4 35.65 7.52 32.35
N PRO A 5 34.49 7.70 33.00
CA PRO A 5 33.44 6.70 32.96
C PRO A 5 32.95 6.64 31.52
N THR A 6 33.08 5.47 30.90
CA THR A 6 32.55 5.17 29.58
C THR A 6 31.08 5.59 29.55
N LEU A 7 30.75 6.61 28.74
CA LEU A 7 29.46 7.31 28.76
C LEU A 7 28.24 6.42 28.42
N PHE A 8 28.46 5.19 27.98
CA PHE A 8 27.42 4.17 27.80
C PHE A 8 28.05 2.81 28.08
N PRO A 9 27.80 2.20 29.25
CA PRO A 9 28.30 0.86 29.47
C PRO A 9 27.48 -0.11 28.61
N GLU A 10 28.03 -1.30 28.43
CA GLU A 10 27.29 -2.51 28.05
C GLU A 10 26.28 -2.91 29.16
N ASP A 11 25.53 -1.91 29.68
CA ASP A 11 24.54 -2.09 30.72
C ASP A 11 23.43 -2.95 30.16
N ALA A 12 23.20 -4.09 30.79
CA ALA A 12 22.11 -5.00 30.44
C ALA A 12 20.78 -4.27 30.31
N HIS A 13 20.55 -3.23 31.12
CA HIS A 13 19.38 -2.36 31.04
C HIS A 13 19.29 -1.56 29.74
N TYR A 14 20.40 -0.94 29.30
CA TYR A 14 20.44 -0.22 28.03
C TYR A 14 20.25 -1.17 26.84
N ILE A 15 20.94 -2.32 26.83
CA ILE A 15 20.79 -3.33 25.78
C ILE A 15 19.35 -3.85 25.73
N ALA A 16 18.72 -4.10 26.88
CA ALA A 16 17.32 -4.51 26.97
C ALA A 16 16.37 -3.43 26.43
N LEU A 17 16.57 -2.16 26.81
CA LEU A 17 15.80 -1.03 26.29
C LEU A 17 15.94 -0.92 24.77
N PHE A 18 17.18 -0.92 24.25
CA PHE A 18 17.45 -0.82 22.82
C PHE A 18 16.82 -1.98 22.02
N ASN A 19 16.93 -3.20 22.52
CA ASN A 19 16.28 -4.36 21.92
C ASN A 19 14.75 -4.27 21.97
N GLY A 20 14.19 -3.78 23.07
CA GLY A 20 12.75 -3.51 23.21
C GLY A 20 12.26 -2.47 22.19
N LEU A 21 12.99 -1.36 22.04
CA LEU A 21 12.67 -0.32 21.05
C LEU A 21 12.74 -0.86 19.62
N LYS A 22 13.79 -1.60 19.26
CA LYS A 22 13.88 -2.24 17.93
C LYS A 22 12.68 -3.14 17.63
N LYS A 23 12.25 -3.98 18.60
CA LYS A 23 11.07 -4.85 18.43
C LYS A 23 9.79 -4.03 18.22
N ARG A 24 9.60 -2.96 18.99
CA ARG A 24 8.43 -2.06 18.87
C ARG A 24 8.41 -1.36 17.52
N ILE A 25 9.55 -0.84 17.06
CA ILE A 25 9.69 -0.17 15.75
C ILE A 25 9.34 -1.14 14.62
N ARG A 26 9.94 -2.34 14.60
CA ARG A 26 9.66 -3.35 13.58
C ARG A 26 8.18 -3.74 13.56
N SER A 27 7.59 -3.93 14.75
CA SER A 27 6.17 -4.27 14.85
C SER A 27 5.27 -3.14 14.33
N ALA A 28 5.62 -1.88 14.62
CA ALA A 28 4.90 -0.72 14.09
C ALA A 28 5.02 -0.61 12.57
N GLN A 29 6.21 -0.83 12.00
CA GLN A 29 6.43 -0.82 10.56
C GLN A 29 5.60 -1.91 9.85
N VAL A 30 5.55 -3.13 10.40
CA VAL A 30 4.72 -4.21 9.83
C VAL A 30 3.24 -3.83 9.84
N ARG A 31 2.72 -3.31 10.96
CA ARG A 31 1.31 -2.87 11.02
C ARG A 31 1.02 -1.75 10.03
N ALA A 32 1.92 -0.78 9.90
CA ALA A 32 1.78 0.30 8.93
C ALA A 32 1.76 -0.25 7.50
N ALA A 33 2.68 -1.14 7.15
CA ALA A 33 2.74 -1.77 5.83
C ALA A 33 1.46 -2.58 5.52
N LEU A 34 0.94 -3.33 6.49
CA LEU A 34 -0.33 -4.07 6.33
C LEU A 34 -1.51 -3.14 6.08
N ALA A 35 -1.64 -2.06 6.87
CA ALA A 35 -2.70 -1.08 6.69
C ALA A 35 -2.62 -0.40 5.32
N VAL A 36 -1.43 0.05 4.92
CA VAL A 36 -1.21 0.67 3.60
C VAL A 36 -1.53 -0.31 2.47
N ASN A 37 -1.07 -1.56 2.55
CA ASN A 37 -1.35 -2.57 1.53
C ASN A 37 -2.86 -2.85 1.42
N GLN A 38 -3.56 -2.94 2.54
CA GLN A 38 -5.02 -3.14 2.55
C GLN A 38 -5.74 -1.98 1.82
N GLU A 39 -5.39 -0.74 2.14
CA GLU A 39 -5.98 0.43 1.48
C GLU A 39 -5.65 0.49 -0.01
N LEU A 40 -4.40 0.20 -0.40
CA LEU A 40 -4.01 0.16 -1.81
C LEU A 40 -4.76 -0.92 -2.59
N THR A 41 -4.88 -2.13 -2.04
CA THR A 41 -5.63 -3.21 -2.68
C THR A 41 -7.10 -2.83 -2.87
N LEU A 42 -7.74 -2.25 -1.85
CA LEU A 42 -9.13 -1.78 -1.94
C LEU A 42 -9.29 -0.65 -2.98
N LEU A 43 -8.39 0.33 -2.96
CA LEU A 43 -8.40 1.44 -3.91
C LEU A 43 -8.28 0.95 -5.36
N TYR A 44 -7.37 0.02 -5.64
CA TYR A 44 -7.16 -0.54 -6.97
C TYR A 44 -8.38 -1.30 -7.47
N TRP A 45 -9.03 -2.06 -6.60
CA TRP A 45 -10.31 -2.70 -6.93
C TRP A 45 -11.40 -1.67 -7.26
N GLN A 46 -11.54 -0.62 -6.43
CA GLN A 46 -12.54 0.44 -6.63
C GLN A 46 -12.33 1.18 -7.96
N ILE A 47 -11.09 1.52 -8.30
CA ILE A 47 -10.76 2.13 -9.60
C ILE A 47 -11.18 1.21 -10.75
N GLY A 48 -10.89 -0.08 -10.65
CA GLY A 48 -11.32 -1.07 -11.63
C GLY A 48 -12.84 -1.13 -11.81
N ARG A 49 -13.59 -1.12 -10.70
CA ARG A 49 -15.05 -1.10 -10.70
C ARG A 49 -15.61 0.15 -11.36
N GLU A 50 -15.02 1.31 -11.10
CA GLU A 50 -15.45 2.56 -11.72
C GLU A 50 -15.23 2.53 -13.24
N ILE A 51 -14.06 2.04 -13.68
CA ILE A 51 -13.78 1.85 -15.11
C ILE A 51 -14.81 0.92 -15.75
N LEU A 52 -15.09 -0.25 -15.17
CA LEU A 52 -16.09 -1.18 -15.70
C LEU A 52 -17.48 -0.55 -15.79
N THR A 53 -17.91 0.13 -14.73
CA THR A 53 -19.22 0.79 -14.65
C THR A 53 -19.38 1.82 -15.76
N LYS A 54 -18.38 2.68 -15.97
CA LYS A 54 -18.40 3.69 -17.02
C LYS A 54 -18.35 3.10 -18.43
N GLN A 55 -17.60 2.01 -18.63
CA GLN A 55 -17.60 1.30 -19.91
C GLN A 55 -18.98 0.70 -20.23
N GLN A 56 -19.66 0.13 -19.23
CA GLN A 56 -20.95 -0.50 -19.41
C GLN A 56 -22.11 0.51 -19.58
N GLN A 57 -22.12 1.57 -18.79
CA GLN A 57 -23.22 2.56 -18.78
C GLN A 57 -23.10 3.62 -19.86
N GLU A 58 -21.87 4.06 -20.16
CA GLU A 58 -21.63 5.22 -21.03
C GLU A 58 -20.93 4.82 -22.34
N GLY A 59 -20.68 3.52 -22.56
CA GLY A 59 -20.05 3.01 -23.78
C GLY A 59 -18.59 3.45 -23.96
N TRP A 60 -17.90 3.81 -22.86
CA TRP A 60 -16.54 4.31 -22.95
C TRP A 60 -15.59 3.27 -23.57
N GLY A 61 -15.01 3.60 -24.73
CA GLY A 61 -14.07 2.72 -25.42
C GLY A 61 -12.70 2.61 -24.73
N SER A 62 -11.84 1.72 -25.24
CA SER A 62 -10.49 1.45 -24.70
C SER A 62 -9.56 2.66 -24.58
N LYS A 63 -9.87 3.77 -25.27
CA LYS A 63 -9.13 5.04 -25.18
C LYS A 63 -9.29 5.74 -23.83
N VAL A 64 -10.36 5.48 -23.08
CA VAL A 64 -10.58 6.15 -21.79
C VAL A 64 -9.53 5.80 -20.75
N VAL A 65 -9.09 4.53 -20.74
CA VAL A 65 -8.05 4.05 -19.82
C VAL A 65 -6.72 4.74 -20.10
N ALA A 66 -6.42 5.00 -21.37
CA ALA A 66 -5.20 5.72 -21.75
C ALA A 66 -5.23 7.19 -21.30
N ARG A 67 -6.39 7.85 -21.43
CA ARG A 67 -6.59 9.22 -20.94
C ARG A 67 -6.49 9.29 -19.41
N LEU A 68 -7.20 8.42 -18.70
CA LEU A 68 -7.14 8.34 -17.24
C LEU A 68 -5.72 8.11 -16.73
N ALA A 69 -4.97 7.19 -17.34
CA ALA A 69 -3.57 6.95 -16.95
C ALA A 69 -2.70 8.21 -17.10
N LYS A 70 -2.89 8.99 -18.18
CA LYS A 70 -2.17 10.24 -18.40
C LYS A 70 -2.54 11.29 -17.36
N ASP A 71 -3.84 11.49 -17.13
CA ASP A 71 -4.35 12.51 -16.22
C ASP A 71 -3.98 12.17 -14.76
N LEU A 72 -4.14 10.92 -14.32
CA LEU A 72 -3.74 10.48 -12.98
C LEU A 72 -2.23 10.58 -12.72
N ARG A 73 -1.40 10.28 -13.72
CA ARG A 73 0.06 10.46 -13.57
C ARG A 73 0.49 11.92 -13.50
N ARG A 74 -0.26 12.82 -14.16
CA ARG A 74 -0.01 14.25 -14.06
C ARG A 74 -0.40 14.78 -12.69
N GLU A 75 -1.53 14.31 -12.15
CA GLU A 75 -2.04 14.74 -10.85
C GLU A 75 -1.23 14.16 -9.68
N PHE A 76 -0.78 12.92 -9.80
CA PHE A 76 -0.06 12.19 -8.75
C PHE A 76 1.32 11.71 -9.24
N PRO A 77 2.26 12.62 -9.56
CA PRO A 77 3.55 12.26 -10.17
C PRO A 77 4.44 11.41 -9.26
N GLU A 78 4.31 11.55 -7.94
CA GLU A 78 5.02 10.76 -6.93
C GLU A 78 4.48 9.33 -6.76
N ILE A 79 3.22 9.09 -7.16
CA ILE A 79 2.58 7.78 -7.00
C ILE A 79 2.90 6.89 -8.20
N LYS A 80 3.75 5.89 -7.95
CA LYS A 80 3.95 4.78 -8.87
C LYS A 80 2.72 3.87 -8.81
N GLY A 81 1.91 3.82 -9.86
CA GLY A 81 0.73 2.96 -9.85
C GLY A 81 -0.25 3.21 -10.99
N PHE A 82 -0.32 4.42 -11.52
CA PHE A 82 -1.34 4.80 -12.51
C PHE A 82 -0.86 4.71 -13.97
N SER A 83 -0.09 3.67 -14.29
CA SER A 83 0.21 3.36 -15.70
C SER A 83 -1.03 2.83 -16.41
N ARG A 84 -1.09 2.94 -17.75
CA ARG A 84 -2.19 2.35 -18.54
C ARG A 84 -2.34 0.86 -18.27
N SER A 85 -1.23 0.11 -18.21
CA SER A 85 -1.26 -1.32 -17.93
C SER A 85 -1.79 -1.62 -16.52
N ASN A 86 -1.40 -0.81 -15.52
CA ASN A 86 -1.90 -0.99 -14.17
C ASN A 86 -3.40 -0.72 -14.07
N LEU A 87 -3.93 0.32 -14.75
CA LEU A 87 -5.38 0.54 -14.79
C LEU A 87 -6.12 -0.61 -15.49
N LEU A 88 -5.53 -1.25 -16.50
CA LEU A 88 -6.10 -2.46 -17.10
C LEU A 88 -6.09 -3.64 -16.11
N TYR A 89 -5.04 -3.80 -15.30
CA TYR A 89 -5.01 -4.79 -14.23
C TYR A 89 -6.05 -4.50 -13.14
N MET A 90 -6.23 -3.24 -12.75
CA MET A 90 -7.27 -2.82 -11.80
C MET A 90 -8.66 -3.18 -12.34
N ARG A 91 -8.93 -2.87 -13.61
CA ARG A 91 -10.16 -3.28 -14.31
C ARG A 91 -10.35 -4.80 -14.28
N ALA A 92 -9.34 -5.57 -14.67
CA ALA A 92 -9.41 -7.03 -14.66
C ALA A 92 -9.61 -7.60 -13.25
N PHE A 93 -8.98 -6.98 -12.24
CA PHE A 93 -9.16 -7.34 -10.84
C PHE A 93 -10.62 -7.15 -10.39
N ALA A 94 -11.22 -6.00 -10.71
CA ALA A 94 -12.62 -5.71 -10.41
C ALA A 94 -13.62 -6.54 -11.22
N GLU A 95 -13.21 -7.05 -12.39
CA GLU A 95 -13.99 -7.94 -13.25
C GLU A 95 -14.02 -9.36 -12.66
N ALA A 96 -12.88 -9.83 -12.14
CA ALA A 96 -12.74 -11.16 -11.57
C ALA A 96 -13.32 -11.28 -10.14
N TRP A 97 -13.34 -10.19 -9.35
CA TRP A 97 -13.93 -10.17 -8.01
C TRP A 97 -15.04 -9.12 -7.94
N LEU A 98 -16.30 -9.57 -7.96
CA LEU A 98 -17.47 -8.68 -7.98
C LEU A 98 -17.83 -8.09 -6.61
N ASP A 99 -17.48 -8.79 -5.53
CA ASP A 99 -17.74 -8.33 -4.16
C ASP A 99 -16.60 -7.42 -3.67
N LYS A 100 -16.97 -6.37 -2.93
CA LYS A 100 -16.05 -5.44 -2.26
C LYS A 100 -15.30 -6.13 -1.13
N GLN A 101 -15.88 -7.18 -0.53
CA GLN A 101 -15.20 -7.97 0.48
C GLN A 101 -14.17 -8.89 -0.18
N ILE A 102 -12.96 -8.38 -0.35
CA ILE A 102 -11.79 -9.18 -0.70
C ILE A 102 -11.34 -9.90 0.58
N VAL A 103 -12.12 -10.87 1.05
CA VAL A 103 -11.85 -11.55 2.33
C VAL A 103 -11.40 -12.99 2.14
N GLN A 104 -10.23 -13.28 2.68
CA GLN A 104 -10.16 -14.05 3.92
C GLN A 104 -9.00 -13.51 4.75
N ARG A 105 -9.27 -13.13 6.00
CA ARG A 105 -8.21 -12.97 7.00
C ARG A 105 -7.61 -14.35 7.18
N THR A 106 -6.38 -14.58 6.73
CA THR A 106 -5.66 -15.80 7.08
C THR A 106 -5.46 -15.76 8.59
N VAL A 107 -6.31 -16.51 9.29
CA VAL A 107 -6.06 -16.90 10.67
C VAL A 107 -4.90 -17.89 10.63
N GLY A 108 -3.77 -17.47 11.20
CA GLY A 108 -2.63 -18.31 11.53
C GLY A 108 -2.37 -18.19 13.02
#